data_AF-A0A1J0EU42-F1
#
_entry.id   AF-A0A1J0EU42-F1
#
_cell.length_a   1.000
_cell.length_b   1.000
_cell.length_c   1.000
_cell.angle_alpha   90.00
_cell.angle_beta   90.00
_cell.angle_gamma   90.00
#
_symmetry.space_group_name_H-M   'P 1'
#
loop_
_entity.id
_entity.type
_entity.pdbx_description
1 polymer ?
#
loop_
_entity_poly.entity_id
_entity_poly.type
_entity_poly.pdbx_seq_one_letter_code
_entity_poly.pdbx_strand_id
1 'polypeptide(L)'
;MRQFEGEKLRSIDFHIGVDLPRKLASYVEAGERVLLGGRPGHGKTVLAMRAFPNGYLVDKRDEVLTGKTPGGCVLPSAQERWAARTGSTLIIDETQLLAAAGLAQLIEQVNSAGRGYVAIVQMHRPATSTRQGDWMESVAVDRALQMMSSGGREVRIIALEERLRGDEFSWSERVFRPRR
;
A
#
# COMPACT_ATOMS: atom_id res chain seq x y z
N MET A 1 11.23 -20.95 4.27
CA MET A 1 10.37 -19.76 4.10
C MET A 1 9.06 -20.25 3.50
N ARG A 2 7.94 -20.19 4.22
CA ARG A 2 6.64 -20.65 3.69
C ARG A 2 6.06 -19.56 2.79
N GLN A 3 5.85 -19.84 1.51
CA GLN A 3 5.04 -18.99 0.63
C GLN A 3 3.65 -18.85 1.24
N PHE A 4 3.14 -17.62 1.32
CA PHE A 4 1.84 -17.37 1.95
C PHE A 4 0.74 -17.97 1.07
N GLU A 5 -0.05 -18.88 1.63
CA GLU A 5 -1.13 -19.57 0.92
C GLU A 5 -2.37 -18.66 0.82
N GLY A 6 -2.38 -17.74 -0.14
CA GLY A 6 -3.60 -17.07 -0.63
C GLY A 6 -4.27 -17.86 -1.76
N GLU A 7 -5.51 -17.55 -2.12
CA GLU A 7 -5.98 -17.91 -3.48
C GLU A 7 -5.13 -17.13 -4.50
N LYS A 8 -4.65 -17.82 -5.54
CA LYS A 8 -3.83 -17.25 -6.63
C LYS A 8 -4.42 -15.92 -7.10
N LEU A 9 -3.56 -14.91 -7.21
CA LEU A 9 -3.82 -13.62 -7.88
C LEU A 9 -4.61 -13.88 -9.18
N ARG A 10 -5.91 -13.57 -9.21
CA ARG A 10 -6.73 -13.71 -10.41
C ARG A 10 -6.58 -12.47 -11.27
N SER A 11 -6.37 -12.70 -12.58
CA SER A 11 -6.25 -11.76 -13.70
C SER A 11 -5.31 -10.56 -13.49
N ILE A 12 -4.57 -10.21 -14.53
CA ILE A 12 -3.77 -8.98 -14.56
C ILE A 12 -4.43 -8.08 -15.60
N ASP A 13 -5.13 -7.06 -15.14
CA ASP A 13 -5.63 -6.05 -16.05
C ASP A 13 -4.55 -5.00 -16.23
N PHE A 14 -4.14 -4.79 -17.49
CA PHE A 14 -3.13 -3.81 -17.86
C PHE A 14 -3.80 -2.55 -18.36
N HIS A 15 -3.29 -1.41 -17.88
CA HIS A 15 -3.84 -0.10 -18.16
C HIS A 15 -2.72 0.87 -18.51
N ILE A 16 -3.02 1.78 -19.43
CA ILE A 16 -2.18 2.92 -19.77
C ILE A 16 -3.07 4.16 -19.70
N GLY A 17 -2.67 5.17 -18.93
CA GLY A 17 -3.41 6.42 -18.87
C GLY A 17 -3.08 7.29 -17.66
N VAL A 18 -3.74 8.45 -17.62
CA VAL A 18 -3.65 9.46 -16.55
C VAL A 18 -4.75 9.31 -15.49
N ASP A 19 -5.61 8.30 -15.62
CA ASP A 19 -6.78 8.08 -14.77
C ASP A 19 -6.46 7.42 -13.42
N LEU A 20 -5.20 7.00 -13.23
CA LEU A 20 -4.79 6.23 -12.06
C LEU A 20 -5.06 6.96 -10.72
N PRO A 21 -4.80 8.26 -10.54
CA PRO A 21 -5.17 8.96 -9.31
C PRO A 21 -6.69 8.89 -9.02
N ARG A 22 -7.52 9.03 -10.05
CA ARG A 22 -8.99 8.96 -9.92
C ARG A 22 -9.46 7.55 -9.57
N LYS A 23 -8.89 6.51 -10.21
CA LYS A 23 -9.20 5.12 -9.84
C LYS A 23 -8.76 4.80 -8.41
N LEU A 24 -7.56 5.22 -8.03
CA LEU A 24 -7.04 5.03 -6.67
C LEU A 24 -7.98 5.66 -5.63
N ALA A 25 -8.47 6.88 -5.88
CA ALA A 25 -9.46 7.54 -5.04
C ALA A 25 -10.75 6.73 -4.92
N SER A 26 -11.31 6.29 -6.05
CA SER A 26 -12.55 5.49 -6.08
C SER A 26 -12.45 4.20 -5.26
N TYR A 27 -11.32 3.49 -5.29
CA TYR A 27 -11.14 2.27 -4.50
C TYR A 27 -11.10 2.57 -3.00
N VAL A 28 -10.37 3.60 -2.60
CA VAL A 28 -10.25 3.98 -1.18
C VAL A 28 -11.59 4.50 -0.62
N GLU A 29 -12.33 5.28 -1.41
CA GLU A 29 -13.67 5.76 -1.05
C GLU A 29 -14.68 4.62 -0.89
N ALA A 30 -14.52 3.53 -1.65
CA ALA A 30 -15.28 2.29 -1.49
C ALA A 30 -14.85 1.47 -0.24
N GLY A 31 -13.89 1.97 0.56
CA GLY A 31 -13.42 1.30 1.76
C GLY A 31 -12.36 0.23 1.50
N GLU A 32 -11.77 0.20 0.30
CA GLU A 32 -10.80 -0.83 -0.07
C GLU A 32 -9.39 -0.54 0.46
N ARG A 33 -8.62 -1.63 0.63
CA ARG A 33 -7.21 -1.60 0.99
C ARG A 33 -6.39 -1.68 -0.29
N VAL A 34 -5.66 -0.62 -0.62
CA VAL A 34 -4.88 -0.58 -1.85
C VAL A 34 -3.39 -0.69 -1.54
N LEU A 35 -2.73 -1.69 -2.12
CA LEU A 35 -1.28 -1.82 -2.14
C LEU A 35 -0.74 -1.22 -3.45
N LEU A 36 -0.13 -0.04 -3.37
CA LEU A 36 0.50 0.64 -4.49
C LEU A 36 1.99 0.30 -4.54
N GLY A 37 2.39 -0.47 -5.55
CA GLY A 37 3.75 -0.90 -5.75
C GLY A 37 4.41 -0.33 -6.99
N GLY A 38 5.73 -0.46 -7.05
CA GLY A 38 6.53 0.00 -8.18
C GLY A 38 7.99 0.24 -7.78
N ARG A 39 8.84 0.45 -8.79
CA ARG A 39 10.28 0.64 -8.59
C ARG A 39 10.59 1.91 -7.78
N PRO A 40 11.79 2.01 -7.19
CA PRO A 40 12.31 3.28 -6.71
C PRO A 40 12.21 4.37 -7.79
N GLY A 41 11.81 5.58 -7.41
CA GLY A 41 11.70 6.71 -8.35
C GLY A 41 10.43 6.76 -9.21
N HIS A 42 9.54 5.76 -9.18
CA HIS A 42 8.28 5.78 -9.94
C HIS A 42 7.21 6.76 -9.40
N GLY A 43 7.53 7.62 -8.43
CA GLY A 43 6.63 8.68 -7.97
C GLY A 43 5.39 8.19 -7.20
N LYS A 44 5.41 6.99 -6.60
CA LYS A 44 4.28 6.39 -5.88
C LYS A 44 3.66 7.33 -4.83
N THR A 45 4.49 7.93 -3.98
CA THR A 45 4.09 8.87 -2.94
C THR A 45 3.44 10.11 -3.54
N VAL A 46 4.02 10.67 -4.61
CA VAL A 46 3.46 11.82 -5.34
C VAL A 46 2.11 11.47 -5.96
N LEU A 47 1.97 10.28 -6.54
CA LEU A 47 0.71 9.81 -7.10
C LEU A 47 -0.37 9.66 -6.03
N ALA A 48 -0.05 9.06 -4.88
CA ALA A 48 -0.98 8.92 -3.77
C ALA A 48 -1.39 10.29 -3.19
N MET A 49 -0.44 11.21 -2.99
CA MET A 49 -0.74 12.56 -2.50
C MET A 49 -1.56 13.40 -3.50
N ARG A 50 -1.47 13.12 -4.80
CA ARG A 50 -2.34 13.73 -5.81
C ARG A 50 -3.74 13.15 -5.80
N ALA A 51 -3.87 11.85 -5.61
CA ALA A 51 -5.17 11.19 -5.44
C ALA A 51 -5.88 11.67 -4.17
N PHE A 52 -5.11 11.96 -3.11
CA PHE A 52 -5.62 12.44 -1.83
C PHE A 52 -4.84 13.69 -1.36
N PRO A 53 -5.20 14.89 -1.84
CA PRO A 53 -4.51 16.13 -1.45
C PRO A 53 -4.55 16.41 0.06
N ASN A 54 -5.62 15.93 0.73
CA ASN A 54 -5.80 16.03 2.19
C ASN A 54 -5.39 14.73 2.92
N GLY A 55 -4.69 13.81 2.24
CA GLY A 55 -4.24 12.56 2.80
C GLY A 55 -3.23 12.76 3.94
N TYR A 56 -3.27 11.88 4.93
CA TYR A 56 -2.26 11.81 5.98
C TYR A 56 -1.17 10.83 5.56
N LEU A 57 0.01 11.38 5.25
CA LEU A 57 1.18 10.58 4.91
C LEU A 57 1.93 10.16 6.17
N VAL A 58 2.18 8.86 6.25
CA VAL A 58 3.01 8.22 7.25
C VAL A 58 4.26 7.71 6.52
N ASP A 59 5.41 8.33 6.76
CA ASP A 59 6.68 8.07 6.05
C ASP A 59 7.59 7.18 6.92
N LYS A 60 8.49 6.38 6.33
CA LYS A 60 9.56 5.63 7.03
C LYS A 60 10.44 6.50 7.94
N ARG A 61 10.51 7.80 7.63
CA ARG A 61 11.23 8.80 8.41
C ARG A 61 10.48 9.21 9.68
N ASP A 62 9.21 8.85 9.83
CA ASP A 62 8.57 8.89 11.13
C ASP A 62 9.25 7.84 12.00
N GLU A 63 10.22 8.29 12.80
CA GLU A 63 10.96 7.50 13.80
C GLU A 63 10.01 6.63 14.65
N VAL A 64 8.79 7.14 14.83
CA VAL A 64 7.56 6.54 15.37
C VAL A 64 7.31 5.09 14.95
N LEU A 65 7.64 4.71 13.71
CA LEU A 65 7.32 3.38 13.17
C LEU A 65 8.51 2.43 13.05
N THR A 66 9.72 2.96 13.25
CA THR A 66 10.96 2.18 13.17
C THR A 66 11.26 1.42 14.46
N GLY A 67 10.49 1.69 15.54
CA GLY A 67 10.70 1.07 16.86
C GLY A 67 12.00 1.50 17.55
N LYS A 68 12.69 2.53 17.04
CA LYS A 68 13.98 3.00 17.55
C LYS A 68 13.90 4.04 18.67
N THR A 69 12.71 4.52 19.03
CA THR A 69 12.52 5.45 20.15
C THR A 69 12.65 4.76 21.51
N PRO A 70 13.56 5.21 22.40
CA PRO A 70 13.59 4.76 23.78
C PRO A 70 12.28 5.17 24.48
N GLY A 71 11.48 4.20 24.93
CA GLY A 71 10.18 4.47 25.59
C GLY A 71 8.96 3.80 24.92
N GLY A 72 9.12 3.11 23.80
CA GLY A 72 8.23 2.01 23.39
C GLY A 72 6.80 2.35 22.93
N CYS A 73 6.29 3.57 23.04
CA CYS A 73 4.91 3.89 22.66
C CYS A 73 4.78 5.29 22.03
N VAL A 74 5.13 5.41 20.74
CA VAL A 74 5.00 6.67 19.97
C VAL A 74 3.95 6.59 18.85
N LEU A 75 3.52 5.37 18.49
CA LEU A 75 2.38 5.07 17.62
C LEU A 75 1.07 5.79 17.99
N PRO A 76 0.73 5.99 19.28
CA PRO A 76 -0.45 6.75 19.65
C PRO A 76 -0.47 8.13 19.01
N SER A 77 0.68 8.82 18.88
CA SER A 77 0.72 10.16 18.28
C SER A 77 0.37 10.19 16.79
N ALA A 78 0.78 9.20 15.99
CA ALA A 78 0.46 9.15 14.56
C ALA A 78 -1.00 8.71 14.34
N GLN A 79 -1.44 7.77 15.17
CA GLN A 79 -2.82 7.29 15.21
C GLN A 79 -3.79 8.39 15.65
N GLU A 80 -3.51 9.08 16.75
CA GLU A 80 -4.29 10.22 17.26
C GLU A 80 -4.29 11.37 16.27
N ARG A 81 -3.14 11.69 15.65
CA ARG A 81 -3.05 12.73 14.61
C ARG A 81 -3.89 12.40 13.37
N TRP A 82 -3.95 11.13 12.97
CA TRP A 82 -4.83 10.71 11.87
C TRP A 82 -6.30 10.65 12.30
N ALA A 83 -6.61 10.07 13.45
CA ALA A 83 -7.96 9.94 13.99
C ALA A 83 -8.61 11.32 14.23
N ALA A 84 -7.83 12.32 14.63
CA ALA A 84 -8.28 13.71 14.75
C ALA A 84 -8.62 14.37 13.40
N ARG A 85 -8.14 13.81 12.27
CA ARG A 85 -8.42 14.31 10.92
C ARG A 85 -9.61 13.58 10.32
N THR A 86 -10.80 14.12 10.56
CA THR A 86 -12.04 13.67 9.92
C THR A 86 -11.92 13.69 8.40
N GLY A 87 -12.20 12.55 7.74
CA GLY A 87 -12.23 12.46 6.28
C GLY A 87 -10.87 12.36 5.58
N SER A 88 -9.75 12.27 6.29
CA SER A 88 -8.44 12.10 5.65
C SER A 88 -8.15 10.63 5.30
N THR A 89 -7.72 10.40 4.05
CA THR A 89 -7.18 9.09 3.62
C THR A 89 -5.82 8.86 4.26
N LEU A 90 -5.61 7.66 4.79
CA LEU A 90 -4.29 7.26 5.26
C LEU A 90 -3.41 6.78 4.09
N ILE A 91 -2.19 7.29 4.01
CA ILE A 91 -1.16 6.86 3.06
C ILE A 91 0.06 6.40 3.87
N ILE A 92 0.48 5.15 3.69
CA ILE A 92 1.59 4.53 4.42
C ILE A 92 2.73 4.29 3.45
N ASP A 93 3.80 5.08 3.52
CA ASP A 93 4.95 4.93 2.63
C ASP A 93 5.97 3.92 3.14
N GLU A 94 6.57 3.19 2.20
CA GLU A 94 7.51 2.10 2.45
C GLU A 94 7.04 1.12 3.54
N THR A 95 5.80 0.64 3.37
CA THR A 95 5.09 -0.23 4.32
C THR A 95 5.93 -1.44 4.74
N GLN A 96 6.77 -1.99 3.85
CA GLN A 96 7.65 -3.12 4.13
C GLN A 96 8.72 -2.86 5.20
N LEU A 97 9.06 -1.59 5.47
CA LEU A 97 10.06 -1.20 6.46
C LEU A 97 9.48 -1.03 7.86
N LEU A 98 8.16 -1.00 7.99
CA LEU A 98 7.50 -0.76 9.27
C LEU A 98 7.54 -2.00 10.16
N ALA A 99 7.59 -1.76 11.48
CA ALA A 99 7.44 -2.83 12.46
C ALA A 99 6.02 -3.42 12.38
N ALA A 100 5.93 -4.76 12.31
CA ALA A 100 4.66 -5.46 12.09
C ALA A 100 3.59 -5.12 13.14
N ALA A 101 3.99 -5.01 14.42
CA ALA A 101 3.07 -4.69 15.50
C ALA A 101 2.48 -3.27 15.38
N GLY A 102 3.30 -2.28 15.02
CA GLY A 102 2.84 -0.89 14.88
C GLY A 102 1.92 -0.69 13.68
N LEU A 103 2.27 -1.31 12.57
CA LEU A 103 1.43 -1.28 11.38
C LEU A 103 0.10 -2.03 11.60
N ALA A 104 0.11 -3.17 12.29
CA ALA A 104 -1.11 -3.91 12.59
C ALA A 104 -2.12 -3.07 13.38
N GLN A 105 -1.68 -2.33 14.41
CA GLN A 105 -2.55 -1.45 15.20
C GLN A 105 -3.12 -0.30 14.36
N LEU A 106 -2.30 0.33 13.51
CA LEU A 106 -2.76 1.39 12.60
C LEU A 106 -3.80 0.87 11.61
N ILE A 107 -3.55 -0.29 11.02
CA ILE A 107 -4.48 -0.95 10.09
C ILE A 107 -5.79 -1.33 10.80
N GLU A 108 -5.74 -1.85 12.02
CA GLU A 108 -6.92 -2.20 12.80
C GLU A 108 -7.83 -0.99 13.05
N GLN A 109 -7.27 0.17 13.39
CA GLN A 109 -8.03 1.40 13.58
C GLN A 109 -8.66 1.93 12.28
N VAL A 110 -7.92 1.86 11.17
CA VAL A 110 -8.48 2.26 9.87
C VAL A 110 -9.64 1.35 9.47
N ASN A 111 -9.49 0.05 9.73
CA ASN A 111 -10.52 -0.94 9.47
C ASN A 111 -11.76 -0.72 10.35
N SER A 112 -11.59 -0.41 11.64
CA SER A 112 -12.72 -0.15 12.55
C SER A 112 -13.47 1.13 12.19
N ALA A 113 -12.78 2.12 11.61
CA ALA A 113 -13.39 3.31 11.03
C ALA A 113 -14.13 3.05 9.70
N GLY A 114 -14.02 1.85 9.13
CA GLY A 114 -14.64 1.49 7.85
C GLY A 114 -14.05 2.21 6.62
N ARG A 115 -12.83 2.76 6.75
CA ARG A 115 -12.20 3.55 5.69
C ARG A 115 -11.18 2.73 4.89
N GLY A 116 -11.03 3.06 3.62
CA GLY A 116 -9.93 2.56 2.80
C GLY A 116 -8.61 3.26 3.13
N TYR A 117 -7.51 2.71 2.62
CA TYR A 117 -6.19 3.32 2.74
C TYR A 117 -5.25 2.86 1.63
N VAL A 118 -4.16 3.61 1.45
CA VAL A 118 -3.08 3.25 0.53
C VAL A 118 -1.85 2.85 1.30
N ALA A 119 -1.38 1.62 1.08
CA ALA A 119 -0.06 1.17 1.48
C ALA A 119 0.86 1.21 0.27
N ILE A 120 2.00 1.90 0.39
CA ILE A 120 2.99 1.99 -0.67
C ILE A 120 4.14 1.03 -0.37
N VAL A 121 4.53 0.26 -1.37
CA VAL A 121 5.63 -0.71 -1.28
C VAL A 121 6.64 -0.49 -2.41
N GLN A 122 7.92 -0.62 -2.08
CA GLN A 122 8.94 -0.71 -3.13
C GLN A 122 8.96 -2.14 -3.68
N MET A 123 8.75 -2.27 -4.99
CA MET A 123 8.80 -3.55 -5.67
C MET A 123 10.13 -3.70 -6.41
N HIS A 124 10.69 -4.89 -6.33
CA HIS A 124 11.83 -5.31 -7.13
C HIS A 124 11.42 -6.50 -7.97
N ARG A 125 11.78 -6.47 -9.25
CA ARG A 125 11.62 -7.62 -10.13
C ARG A 125 12.67 -8.65 -9.76
N PRO A 126 12.29 -9.93 -9.69
CA PRO A 126 13.27 -11.00 -9.65
C PRO A 126 14.28 -10.84 -10.77
N ALA A 127 15.57 -10.99 -10.48
CA ALA A 127 16.64 -10.86 -11.48
C ALA A 127 16.47 -11.85 -12.66
N THR A 128 15.74 -12.94 -12.42
CA THR A 128 15.45 -14.02 -13.37
C THR A 128 14.22 -13.77 -14.24
N SER A 129 13.49 -12.68 -14.02
CA SER A 129 12.22 -12.41 -14.70
C SER A 129 12.38 -11.45 -15.88
N THR A 130 11.74 -11.80 -17.00
CA THR A 130 11.58 -10.93 -18.19
C THR A 130 10.13 -10.58 -18.51
N ARG A 131 9.14 -11.05 -17.72
CA ARG A 131 7.71 -10.75 -17.93
C ARG A 131 7.23 -9.49 -17.21
N GLN A 132 6.34 -8.72 -17.84
CA GLN A 132 5.67 -7.59 -17.19
C GLN A 132 4.75 -8.10 -16.06
N GLY A 133 4.65 -7.36 -14.94
CA GLY A 133 3.86 -7.77 -13.77
C GLY A 133 4.58 -8.69 -12.77
N ASP A 134 5.82 -9.13 -13.02
CA ASP A 134 6.59 -9.98 -12.08
C ASP A 134 7.14 -9.20 -10.88
N TRP A 135 7.01 -7.87 -10.87
CA TRP A 135 7.32 -7.01 -9.72
C TRP A 135 6.49 -7.36 -8.47
N MET A 136 5.36 -8.03 -8.66
CA MET A 136 4.44 -8.45 -7.60
C MET A 136 4.90 -9.69 -6.82
N GLU A 137 5.93 -10.41 -7.27
CA GLU A 137 6.48 -11.60 -6.58
C GLU A 137 7.57 -11.23 -5.56
N SER A 138 7.63 -9.96 -5.14
CA SER A 138 8.63 -9.48 -4.19
C SER A 138 8.29 -9.88 -2.75
N VAL A 139 9.30 -10.27 -1.96
CA VAL A 139 9.17 -10.49 -0.50
C VAL A 139 8.56 -9.27 0.21
N ALA A 140 8.80 -8.05 -0.31
CA ALA A 140 8.20 -6.83 0.22
C ALA A 140 6.68 -6.81 0.03
N VAL A 141 6.20 -7.30 -1.12
CA VAL A 141 4.76 -7.44 -1.42
C VAL A 141 4.15 -8.50 -0.52
N ASP A 142 4.78 -9.67 -0.40
CA ASP A 142 4.30 -10.72 0.51
C ASP A 142 4.16 -10.22 1.95
N ARG A 143 5.19 -9.51 2.45
CA ARG A 143 5.16 -8.92 3.79
C ARG A 143 4.06 -7.87 3.91
N ALA A 144 3.90 -6.99 2.94
CA ALA A 144 2.82 -6.00 2.93
C ALA A 144 1.45 -6.66 2.92
N LEU A 145 1.24 -7.69 2.09
CA LEU A 145 -0.01 -8.45 2.04
C LEU A 145 -0.30 -9.15 3.36
N GLN A 146 0.69 -9.78 4.00
CA GLN A 146 0.52 -10.37 5.32
C GLN A 146 0.00 -9.36 6.34
N MET A 147 0.54 -8.14 6.33
CA MET A 147 0.16 -7.08 7.26
C MET A 147 -1.22 -6.50 6.92
N MET A 148 -1.56 -6.39 5.64
CA MET A 148 -2.81 -5.81 5.15
C MET A 148 -3.99 -6.79 5.11
N SER A 149 -3.74 -8.09 5.16
CA SER A 149 -4.77 -9.14 5.01
C SER A 149 -5.45 -9.52 6.33
N SER A 150 -5.13 -8.82 7.42
CA SER A 150 -5.76 -9.04 8.72
C SER A 150 -7.28 -8.86 8.63
N GLY A 151 -8.02 -9.81 9.23
CA GLY A 151 -9.49 -9.82 9.20
C GLY A 151 -10.11 -10.29 7.87
N GLY A 152 -9.35 -10.95 6.99
CA GLY A 152 -9.90 -11.67 5.82
C GLY A 152 -10.47 -10.80 4.71
N ARG A 153 -10.19 -9.49 4.71
CA ARG A 153 -10.63 -8.57 3.63
C ARG A 153 -9.65 -8.62 2.46
N GLU A 154 -10.19 -8.40 1.27
CA GLU A 154 -9.43 -8.34 0.03
C GLU A 154 -8.47 -7.15 0.02
N VAL A 155 -7.34 -7.32 -0.66
CA VAL A 155 -6.37 -6.26 -0.91
C VAL A 155 -6.25 -6.05 -2.41
N ARG A 156 -6.53 -4.84 -2.89
CA ARG A 156 -6.29 -4.49 -4.29
C ARG A 156 -4.83 -4.11 -4.47
N ILE A 157 -4.18 -4.68 -5.47
CA ILE A 157 -2.78 -4.45 -5.78
C ILE A 157 -2.72 -3.66 -7.08
N ILE A 158 -2.06 -2.51 -7.04
CA ILE A 158 -1.74 -1.69 -8.21
C ILE A 158 -0.22 -1.64 -8.35
N ALA A 159 0.32 -2.12 -9.45
CA ALA A 159 1.74 -2.03 -9.74
C ALA A 159 2.01 -0.98 -10.83
N LEU A 160 2.82 0.03 -10.51
CA LEU A 160 3.36 0.98 -11.47
C LEU A 160 4.48 0.30 -12.28
N GLU A 161 4.16 -0.15 -13.48
CA GLU A 161 5.08 -0.84 -14.39
C GLU A 161 6.11 0.14 -14.98
N GLU A 162 5.63 1.29 -15.45
CA GLU A 162 6.45 2.32 -16.08
C GLU A 162 5.80 3.70 -15.94
N ARG A 163 6.63 4.73 -15.77
CA ARG A 163 6.21 6.13 -15.93
C ARG A 163 6.52 6.54 -17.37
N LEU A 164 5.48 6.86 -18.13
CA LEU A 164 5.63 7.19 -19.55
C LEU A 164 5.98 8.66 -19.72
N ARG A 165 5.00 9.57 -19.66
CA ARG A 165 5.21 11.02 -19.78
C ARG A 165 4.33 11.79 -18.81
N GLY A 166 4.90 12.82 -18.18
CA GLY A 166 4.16 13.64 -17.21
C GLY A 166 3.54 12.78 -16.11
N ASP A 167 2.21 12.67 -16.15
CA ASP A 167 1.37 11.95 -15.18
C ASP A 167 0.77 10.65 -15.75
N GLU A 168 1.23 10.23 -16.93
CA GLU A 168 0.81 8.98 -17.57
C GLU A 168 1.66 7.80 -17.07
N PHE A 169 0.97 6.75 -16.65
CA PHE A 169 1.58 5.52 -16.15
C PHE A 169 1.07 4.31 -16.94
N SER A 170 1.98 3.38 -17.21
CA SER A 170 1.59 1.99 -17.43
C SER A 170 1.48 1.31 -16.07
N TRP A 171 0.36 0.68 -15.80
CA TRP A 171 0.11 0.03 -14.52
C TRP A 171 -0.72 -1.22 -14.69
N SER A 172 -0.58 -2.12 -13.73
CA SER A 172 -1.34 -3.37 -13.68
C SER A 172 -2.12 -3.48 -12.38
N GLU A 173 -3.28 -4.12 -12.47
CA GLU A 173 -4.20 -4.30 -11.35
C GLU A 173 -4.42 -5.79 -11.05
N ARG A 174 -4.49 -6.14 -9.76
CA ARG A 174 -4.87 -7.47 -9.28
C ARG A 174 -5.64 -7.36 -7.96
N VAL A 175 -6.39 -8.40 -7.61
CA VAL A 175 -7.02 -8.54 -6.29
C VAL A 175 -6.43 -9.74 -5.56
N PHE A 176 -5.97 -9.52 -4.34
CA PHE A 176 -5.51 -10.57 -3.43
C PHE A 176 -6.62 -10.90 -2.43
N ARG A 177 -6.91 -12.20 -2.30
CA ARG A 177 -7.89 -12.75 -1.37
C ARG A 177 -7.19 -13.62 -0.33
N PRO A 178 -7.18 -13.22 0.96
CA PRO A 178 -6.63 -14.05 2.02
C PRO A 178 -7.45 -15.35 2.12
N ARG A 179 -6.80 -16.51 2.31
CA ARG A 179 -7.52 -17.74 2.68
C ARG A 179 -8.10 -17.56 4.09
N ARG A 180 -9.33 -18.01 4.28
CA ARG A 180 -10.02 -18.02 5.57
C ARG A 180 -9.43 -19.06 6.51
#